data_AF-A0AAW7FJQ0-F1
#
_entry.id   AF-A0AAW7FJQ0-F1
#
_cell.length_a   1.000
_cell.length_b   1.000
_cell.length_c   1.000
_cell.angle_alpha   90.00
_cell.angle_beta   90.00
_cell.angle_gamma   90.00
#
_symmetry.space_group_name_H-M   'P 1'
#
loop_
_entity.id
_entity.type
_entity.pdbx_description
1 polymer ?
#
loop_
_entity_poly.entity_id
_entity_poly.type
_entity_poly.pdbx_seq_one_letter_code
_entity_poly.pdbx_strand_id
1 'polypeptide(L)'
;MSAGTLTLTNNSAAVAGNGTAFTTEVAAGDFIVVTVGGVPYTLPIKSVESGTALTLVSNFTGPTQAGAAWSAVPRMALNMVT
;
A
#
# COMPACT_ATOMS: atom_id res chain seq x y z
N MET A 1 -4.96 6.59 8.73
CA MET A 1 -4.53 5.19 8.59
C MET A 1 -5.69 4.44 7.95
N SER A 2 -5.42 3.74 6.86
CA SER A 2 -6.43 2.92 6.17
C SER A 2 -6.84 1.73 7.05
N ALA A 3 -7.98 1.12 6.76
CA ALA A 3 -8.42 -0.08 7.43
C ALA A 3 -7.55 -1.29 7.06
N GLY A 4 -7.47 -2.26 7.97
CA GLY A 4 -6.69 -3.48 7.77
C GLY A 4 -5.18 -3.27 7.88
N THR A 5 -4.44 -4.31 7.53
CA THR A 5 -2.97 -4.36 7.65
C THR A 5 -2.33 -5.00 6.44
N LEU A 6 -1.05 -4.70 6.20
CA LEU A 6 -0.29 -5.23 5.08
C LEU A 6 0.75 -6.26 5.52
N THR A 7 0.98 -7.23 4.65
CA THR A 7 2.11 -8.14 4.68
C THR A 7 3.02 -7.82 3.51
N LEU A 8 4.25 -7.42 3.84
CA LEU A 8 5.31 -7.08 2.91
C LEU A 8 6.44 -8.07 3.07
N THR A 9 6.97 -8.56 1.96
CA THR A 9 8.12 -9.47 1.93
C THR A 9 9.31 -8.77 1.29
N ASN A 10 10.47 -8.83 1.94
CA ASN A 10 11.70 -8.29 1.39
C ASN A 10 11.97 -8.90 0.01
N ASN A 11 12.41 -8.05 -0.91
CA ASN A 11 12.71 -8.41 -2.29
C ASN A 11 11.50 -8.98 -3.07
N SER A 12 10.27 -8.61 -2.70
CA SER A 12 9.05 -8.96 -3.44
C SER A 12 8.24 -7.72 -3.80
N ALA A 13 7.59 -7.74 -4.97
CA ALA A 13 6.63 -6.72 -5.36
C ALA A 13 5.19 -7.05 -4.92
N ALA A 14 4.93 -8.26 -4.42
CA ALA A 14 3.61 -8.67 -4.00
C ALA A 14 3.29 -8.14 -2.60
N VAL A 15 2.10 -7.56 -2.44
CA VAL A 15 1.58 -7.08 -1.16
C VAL A 15 0.26 -7.79 -0.87
N ALA A 16 0.19 -8.41 0.30
CA ALA A 16 -1.04 -9.04 0.79
C ALA A 16 -1.66 -8.15 1.86
N GLY A 17 -2.93 -7.80 1.68
CA GLY A 17 -3.74 -7.09 2.66
C GLY A 17 -4.57 -8.05 3.50
N ASN A 18 -4.81 -7.69 4.76
CA ASN A 18 -5.76 -8.36 5.64
C ASN A 18 -6.77 -7.34 6.16
N GLY A 19 -8.05 -7.54 5.85
CA GLY A 19 -9.12 -6.57 6.16
C GLY A 19 -9.03 -5.26 5.36
N THR A 20 -8.31 -5.26 4.23
CA THR A 20 -8.18 -4.10 3.32
C THR A 20 -9.26 -4.12 2.25
N ALA A 21 -9.52 -2.96 1.65
CA ALA A 21 -10.40 -2.80 0.49
C ALA A 21 -9.69 -2.05 -0.65
N PHE A 22 -8.59 -2.60 -1.18
CA PHE A 22 -7.76 -1.92 -2.17
C PHE A 22 -8.52 -1.42 -3.39
N THR A 23 -9.48 -2.20 -3.89
CA THR A 23 -10.27 -1.85 -5.08
C THR A 23 -11.10 -0.58 -4.91
N THR A 24 -11.36 -0.13 -3.69
CA THR A 24 -12.10 1.12 -3.40
C THR A 24 -11.21 2.22 -2.84
N GLU A 25 -10.07 1.87 -2.25
CA GLU A 25 -9.17 2.83 -1.58
C GLU A 25 -8.03 3.32 -2.47
N VAL A 26 -7.59 2.52 -3.44
CA VAL A 26 -6.42 2.82 -4.28
C VAL A 26 -6.61 2.32 -5.71
N ALA A 27 -5.87 2.92 -6.64
CA ALA A 27 -5.77 2.46 -8.02
C ALA A 27 -4.32 2.24 -8.46
N ALA A 28 -4.13 1.54 -9.58
CA ALA A 28 -2.84 1.45 -10.25
C ALA A 28 -2.28 2.86 -10.54
N GLY A 29 -1.01 3.08 -10.19
CA GLY A 29 -0.33 4.38 -10.27
C GLY A 29 -0.45 5.26 -9.03
N ASP A 30 -1.26 4.88 -8.02
CA ASP A 30 -1.26 5.55 -6.72
C ASP A 30 -0.07 5.10 -5.86
N PHE A 31 0.06 5.74 -4.70
CA PHE A 31 1.06 5.38 -3.69
C PHE A 31 0.38 4.92 -2.41
N ILE A 32 1.05 4.03 -1.69
CA ILE A 32 0.74 3.69 -0.30
C ILE A 32 1.94 4.01 0.58
N VAL A 33 1.68 4.47 1.79
CA VAL A 33 2.72 4.64 2.82
C VAL A 33 2.51 3.57 3.86
N VAL A 34 3.56 2.80 4.16
CA VAL A 34 3.54 1.70 5.12
C VAL A 34 4.60 1.92 6.17
N THR A 35 4.25 1.79 7.45
CA THR A 35 5.22 1.93 8.53
C THR A 35 5.71 0.54 8.96
N VAL A 36 7.00 0.29 8.80
CA VAL A 36 7.64 -0.97 9.19
C VAL A 36 8.81 -0.64 10.13
N GLY A 37 8.78 -1.20 11.35
CA GLY A 37 9.83 -0.94 12.36
C GLY A 37 9.98 0.54 12.75
N GLY A 38 8.91 1.34 12.64
CA GLY A 38 8.93 2.78 12.89
C GLY A 38 9.39 3.64 11.71
N VAL A 39 9.77 3.03 10.58
CA VAL A 39 10.21 3.72 9.36
C VAL A 39 9.07 3.73 8.33
N PRO A 40 8.69 4.89 7.77
CA PRO A 40 7.70 4.96 6.70
C PRO A 40 8.33 4.61 5.34
N TYR A 41 7.65 3.75 4.58
CA TYR A 41 8.00 3.35 3.22
C TYR A 41 6.91 3.80 2.26
N THR A 42 7.28 4.62 1.27
CA THR A 42 6.37 5.04 0.19
C THR A 42 6.50 4.09 -0.98
N LEU A 43 5.43 3.35 -1.28
CA LEU A 43 5.44 2.27 -2.25
C LEU A 43 4.48 2.58 -3.42
N PRO A 44 4.98 2.67 -4.66
CA PRO A 44 4.14 2.88 -5.84
C PRO A 44 3.39 1.60 -6.22
N ILE A 45 2.09 1.72 -6.47
CA ILE A 45 1.24 0.61 -6.90
C ILE A 45 1.33 0.44 -8.42
N LYS A 46 1.66 -0.77 -8.87
CA LYS A 46 1.63 -1.17 -10.28
C LYS A 46 0.24 -1.63 -10.71
N SER A 47 -0.38 -2.49 -9.92
CA SER A 47 -1.72 -3.03 -10.18
C SER A 47 -2.42 -3.41 -8.88
N VAL A 48 -3.75 -3.36 -8.89
CA VAL A 48 -4.61 -3.88 -7.82
C VAL A 48 -5.21 -5.17 -8.36
N GLU A 49 -4.87 -6.30 -7.74
CA GLU A 49 -5.34 -7.62 -8.16
C GLU A 49 -6.71 -7.94 -7.53
N SER A 50 -6.92 -7.53 -6.28
CA SER A 50 -8.17 -7.70 -5.54
C SER A 50 -8.25 -6.73 -4.36
N GLY A 51 -9.35 -6.75 -3.60
CA GLY A 51 -9.48 -5.95 -2.37
C GLY A 51 -8.39 -6.22 -1.32
N THR A 52 -7.71 -7.36 -1.41
CA THR A 52 -6.68 -7.82 -0.46
C THR A 52 -5.35 -8.17 -1.11
N ALA A 53 -5.14 -7.87 -2.40
CA ALA A 53 -3.89 -8.12 -3.08
C ALA A 53 -3.56 -6.99 -4.07
N LEU A 54 -2.32 -6.54 -4.05
CA LEU A 54 -1.79 -5.58 -5.01
C LEU A 54 -0.33 -5.89 -5.33
N THR A 55 0.13 -5.38 -6.47
CA THR A 55 1.51 -5.50 -6.95
C THR A 55 2.15 -4.12 -7.00
N LEU A 56 3.38 -4.00 -6.53
CA LEU A 56 4.19 -2.77 -6.56
C LEU A 56 4.95 -2.62 -7.87
N VAL A 57 5.36 -1.38 -8.19
CA VAL A 57 6.21 -1.11 -9.37
C VAL A 57 7.62 -1.65 -9.16
N SER A 58 8.15 -1.55 -7.95
CA SER A 58 9.46 -2.07 -7.55
C SER A 58 9.34 -2.99 -6.35
N ASN A 59 10.28 -3.93 -6.22
CA ASN A 59 10.35 -4.85 -5.09
C ASN A 59 10.54 -4.06 -3.79
N PHE A 60 9.83 -4.47 -2.74
CA PHE A 60 9.97 -3.90 -1.42
C PHE A 60 11.37 -4.20 -0.85
N THR A 61 12.12 -3.14 -0.52
CA THR A 61 13.51 -3.24 -0.02
C THR A 61 13.61 -3.16 1.50
N GLY A 62 12.49 -2.97 2.21
CA GLY A 62 12.45 -2.97 3.67
C GLY A 62 12.40 -4.40 4.27
N PRO A 63 12.36 -4.51 5.61
CA PRO A 63 12.32 -5.81 6.29
C PRO A 63 10.95 -6.47 6.14
N THR A 64 10.94 -7.80 5.97
CA THR A 64 9.69 -8.58 5.90
C THR A 64 8.86 -8.36 7.18
N GLN A 65 7.61 -7.94 7.01
CA GLN A 65 6.71 -7.62 8.10
C GLN A 65 5.28 -7.99 7.72
N ALA A 66 4.61 -8.69 8.63
CA ALA A 66 3.16 -8.89 8.60
C ALA A 66 2.48 -7.93 9.58
N GLY A 67 1.23 -7.57 9.30
CA GLY A 67 0.46 -6.69 10.18
C GLY A 67 0.90 -5.22 10.12
N ALA A 68 1.60 -4.80 9.06
CA ALA A 68 2.09 -3.45 8.94
C ALA A 68 0.94 -2.46 8.71
N ALA A 69 0.99 -1.35 9.43
CA ALA A 69 -0.01 -0.29 9.31
C ALA A 69 0.26 0.55 8.06
N TRP A 70 -0.80 1.00 7.39
CA TRP A 70 -0.68 1.65 6.08
C TRP A 70 -1.66 2.80 5.88
N SER A 71 -1.39 3.61 4.86
CA SER A 71 -2.29 4.67 4.41
C SER A 71 -2.24 4.78 2.89
N ALA A 72 -3.41 4.84 2.27
CA ALA A 72 -3.54 5.24 0.87
C ALA A 72 -3.13 6.71 0.68
N VAL A 73 -2.41 6.99 -0.40
CA VAL A 73 -2.15 8.36 -0.88
C VAL A 73 -2.90 8.51 -2.21
N PRO A 74 -4.19 8.89 -2.18
CA PRO A 74 -4.98 9.04 -3.38
C PRO A 74 -4.49 10.24 -4.19
N ARG A 75 -4.45 10.10 -5.52
CA ARG A 75 -4.17 11.19 -6.47
C ARG A 75 -5.14 12.39 -6.38
N MET A 76 -6.24 12.24 -5.65
CA MET A 76 -7.35 13.21 -5.55
C MET A 76 -7.22 14.17 -4.35
N ALA A 77 -6.13 14.14 -3.57
CA ALA A 77 -5.93 15.09 -2.47
C ALA A 77 -5.71 16.56 -2.93
N LEU A 78 -5.86 16.89 -4.21
CA LEU A 78 -5.57 18.23 -4.78
C LEU A 78 -6.77 18.98 -5.41
N ASN A 79 -8.04 18.61 -5.19
CA ASN A 79 -9.17 19.33 -5.84
C ASN A 79 -10.38 19.70 -4.97
N MET A 80 -10.25 19.84 -3.65
CA MET A 80 -11.31 20.46 -2.84
C MET A 80 -10.87 21.80 -2.25
N VAL A 81 -10.73 22.79 -3.13
CA VAL A 81 -10.85 24.21 -2.75
C VAL A 81 -11.93 24.80 -3.66
N THR A 82 -13.12 24.99 -3.09
CA THR A 82 -14.17 25.90 -3.59
C THR A 82 -14.25 27.06 -2.61
#